data_AF-A0A2I0D5U5-F1
#
_entry.id   AF-A0A2I0D5U5-F1
#
_cell.length_a   1.000
_cell.length_b   1.000
_cell.length_c   1.000
_cell.angle_alpha   90.00
_cell.angle_beta   90.00
_cell.angle_gamma   90.00
#
_symmetry.space_group_name_H-M   'P 1'
#
loop_
_entity.id
_entity.type
_entity.pdbx_description
1 polymer ?
#
loop_
_entity_poly.entity_id
_entity_poly.type
_entity_poly.pdbx_seq_one_letter_code
_entity_poly.pdbx_strand_id
1 'polypeptide(L)' 'MYLYDIINLIWYKIPLERRKVVEEVTVDMENSMNLITKKCFSKTELVTDQFHVQK' A
#
# COMPACT_ATOMS: atom_id res chain seq x y z
N MET A 1 -8.64 14.48 -0.35
CA MET A 1 -8.47 14.53 -1.82
C MET A 1 -7.37 13.56 -2.25
N TYR A 2 -6.11 13.83 -1.90
CA TYR A 2 -4.93 13.06 -2.33
C TYR A 2 -4.97 11.53 -2.16
N LEU A 3 -5.51 11.00 -1.05
CA LEU A 3 -5.47 9.56 -0.76
C LEU A 3 -6.34 8.72 -1.72
N TYR A 4 -7.50 9.26 -2.11
CA TYR A 4 -8.39 8.61 -3.08
C TYR A 4 -7.80 8.65 -4.50
N ASP A 5 -7.10 9.73 -4.84
CA ASP A 5 -6.44 9.89 -6.14
C ASP A 5 -5.34 8.83 -6.32
N ILE A 6 -4.56 8.58 -5.27
CA ILE A 6 -3.52 7.53 -5.28
C ILE A 6 -4.14 6.14 -5.43
N ILE A 7 -5.21 5.83 -4.69
CA ILE A 7 -5.91 4.54 -4.80
C ILE A 7 -6.41 4.32 -6.22
N ASN A 8 -7.06 5.32 -6.81
CA ASN A 8 -7.58 5.25 -8.17
C ASN A 8 -6.43 5.07 -9.20
N LEU A 9 -5.32 5.77 -9.01
CA LEU A 9 -4.13 5.62 -9.85
C LEU A 9 -3.58 4.19 -9.80
N ILE A 10 -3.46 3.61 -8.61
CA ILE A 10 -2.97 2.23 -8.43
C ILE A 10 -3.93 1.25 -9.09
N TRP A 11 -5.24 1.40 -8.92
CA TRP A 11 -6.23 0.53 -9.57
C TRP A 11 -6.20 0.61 -11.10
N TYR A 12 -5.93 1.80 -11.65
CA TYR A 12 -5.78 2.00 -13.09
C TYR A 12 -4.47 1.40 -13.64
N LYS A 13 -3.36 1.56 -12.92
CA LYS A 13 -2.03 1.12 -13.37
C LYS A 13 -1.77 -0.36 -13.10
N ILE A 14 -2.35 -0.93 -12.03
CA ILE A 14 -2.12 -2.30 -11.59
C ILE A 14 -3.47 -3.04 -11.52
N PRO A 15 -3.76 -3.94 -12.49
CA PRO A 15 -5.01 -4.67 -12.51
C PRO A 15 -5.16 -5.58 -11.28
N LEU A 16 -6.41 -5.88 -10.92
CA LEU A 16 -6.74 -6.61 -9.69
C LEU A 16 -6.02 -7.97 -9.58
N GLU A 17 -5.86 -8.69 -10.70
CA GLU A 17 -5.18 -9.98 -10.75
C GLU A 17 -3.72 -9.87 -10.29
N ARG A 18 -3.02 -8.82 -10.74
CA ARG A 18 -1.64 -8.54 -10.31
C ARG A 18 -1.56 -8.06 -8.87
N ARG A 19 -2.56 -7.33 -8.38
CA ARG A 19 -2.60 -6.90 -6.98
C ARG A 19 -2.85 -8.06 -6.00
N LYS A 20 -3.52 -9.12 -6.45
CA LYS A 20 -3.83 -10.31 -5.63
C LYS A 20 -2.67 -11.30 -5.48
N VAL A 21 -1.62 -11.18 -6.29
CA VAL A 21 -0.42 -12.04 -6.22
C VAL A 21 0.72 -11.41 -5.42
N VAL A 22 0.52 -10.21 -4.88
CA VAL A 22 1.53 -9.57 -4.01
C VAL A 22 1.50 -10.25 -2.65
N GLU A 23 2.61 -10.85 -2.25
CA GLU A 23 2.72 -11.60 -0.99
C GLU A 23 3.07 -10.71 0.20
N GLU A 24 3.95 -9.72 0.01
CA GLU A 24 4.38 -8.77 1.04
C GLU A 24 4.45 -7.33 0.51
N VAL A 25 4.07 -6.35 1.34
CA VAL A 25 4.35 -4.93 1.13
C VAL A 25 5.01 -4.39 2.39
N THR A 26 6.21 -3.84 2.22
CA THR A 26 6.85 -3.02 3.24
C THR A 26 6.35 -1.57 3.12
N VAL A 27 5.87 -0.99 4.22
CA VAL A 27 5.38 0.40 4.29
C VAL A 27 6.10 1.18 5.39
N ASP A 28 6.28 2.48 5.18
CA ASP A 28 6.75 3.38 6.24
C ASP A 28 5.76 3.43 7.42
N MET A 29 6.22 3.91 8.58
CA MET A 29 5.40 4.06 9.79
C MET A 29 4.24 5.06 9.68
N GLU A 30 4.02 5.71 8.53
CA GLU A 30 2.91 6.65 8.36
C GLU A 30 1.56 5.93 8.19
N ASN A 31 0.56 6.35 8.97
CA ASN A 31 -0.79 5.75 8.96
C ASN A 31 -1.50 5.80 7.60
N SER A 32 -1.19 6.80 6.76
CA SER A 32 -1.77 6.96 5.42
C SER A 32 -1.43 5.78 4.51
N MET A 33 -0.20 5.29 4.57
CA MET A 33 0.31 4.21 3.72
C MET A 33 -0.37 2.88 4.03
N ASN A 34 -0.58 2.60 5.31
CA ASN A 34 -1.32 1.42 5.76
C ASN A 34 -2.73 1.33 5.15
N LEU A 35 -3.45 2.45 5.05
CA LEU A 35 -4.80 2.46 4.49
C LEU A 35 -4.80 2.21 2.97
N ILE A 36 -3.86 2.83 2.25
CA ILE A 36 -3.72 2.66 0.80
C ILE A 36 -3.38 1.19 0.50
N THR A 37 -2.41 0.62 1.22
CA THR A 37 -1.95 -0.75 0.98
C THR A 37 -3.06 -1.76 1.29
N LYS A 38 -3.80 -1.63 2.39
CA LYS A 38 -4.95 -2.51 2.69
C LYS A 38 -6.04 -2.46 1.62
N LYS A 39 -6.31 -1.27 1.04
CA LYS A 39 -7.32 -1.12 -0.02
C LYS A 39 -6.85 -1.66 -1.37
N CYS A 40 -5.57 -1.55 -1.68
CA CYS A 40 -5.04 -1.91 -3.00
C CYS A 40 -4.56 -3.37 -3.05
N PHE A 41 -3.96 -3.87 -1.97
CA PHE A 41 -3.26 -5.15 -1.86
C PHE A 41 -3.84 -5.96 -0.69
N SER A 42 -5.11 -6.37 -0.83
CA SER A 42 -5.89 -6.93 0.29
C SER A 42 -5.46 -8.33 0.76
N LYS A 43 -4.54 -8.99 0.05
CA LYS A 43 -4.07 -10.36 0.32
C LYS A 43 -2.63 -10.42 0.82
N THR A 44 -2.07 -9.26 1.12
CA THR A 44 -0.64 -9.07 1.29
C THR A 44 -0.28 -8.89 2.75
N GLU A 45 0.84 -9.48 3.18
CA GLU A 45 1.41 -9.23 4.50
C GLU A 45 1.98 -7.81 4.56
N LEU A 46 1.68 -7.10 5.64
CA LEU A 46 2.13 -5.71 5.85
C LEU A 46 3.30 -5.71 6.82
N VAL A 47 4.47 -5.34 6.31
CA VAL A 47 5.68 -5.17 7.11
C VAL A 47 5.97 -3.67 7.23
N THR A 48 6.39 -3.22 8.41
CA THR A 48 6.73 -1.82 8.65
C THR A 48 8.23 -1.61 8.46
N ASP A 49 8.61 -0.60 7.70
CA ASP A 49 10.02 -0.19 7.56
C ASP A 49 10.54 0.35 8.90
N GLN A 50 11.55 -0.32 9.45
CA GLN A 50 12.18 0.02 10.72
C GLN A 50 13.31 1.06 10.57
N PHE A 51 13.70 1.41 9.34
CA PHE A 51 14.80 2.33 9.06
C PHE A 51 14.36 3.80 8.94
N HIS A 52 13.06 4.06 8.78
CA HIS A 52 12.49 5.40 8.69
C HIS A 52 11.93 5.91 10.03
N VAL A 53 12.77 5.91 11.08
CA VAL A 53 12.48 6.65 12.32
C VAL A 53 12.99 8.08 12.16
N GLN A 54 12.10 9.02 11.81
CA GLN A 54 12.43 10.44 11.89
C GLN A 54 12.55 10.83 13.37
N LYS A 55 13.74 11.26 13.78
CA LYS A 55 13.98 11.95 15.06
C LYS A 55 13.59 13.41 14.96
#